data_AF-A0A2V8VCG6-F1
#
_entry.id   AF-A0A2V8VCG6-F1
#
_cell.length_a   1.000
_cell.length_b   1.000
_cell.length_c   1.000
_cell.angle_alpha   90.00
_cell.angle_beta   90.00
_cell.angle_gamma   90.00
#
_symmetry.space_group_name_H-M   'P 1'
#
loop_
_entity.id
_entity.type
_entity.pdbx_description
1 polymer ?
#
loop_
_entity_poly.entity_id
_entity_poly.type
_entity_poly.pdbx_seq_one_letter_code
_entity_poly.pdbx_strand_id
1 'polypeptide(L)'
;MPALLSLRDELDEMLRCIRAGRNIRTPIIICRKCGMTGPAAPPHVSVRALILALSRFEIASKDRTRVLEKEWATYRKNGRLTAEGKVAAEMPEICLH
;
A
#
# COMPACT_ATOMS: atom_id res chain seq x y z
N MET A 1 -12.43 -2.18 10.45
CA MET A 1 -11.12 -2.56 9.87
C MET A 1 -11.19 -3.60 8.77
N PRO A 2 -11.84 -4.77 8.95
CA PRO A 2 -11.88 -5.78 7.88
C PRO A 2 -12.40 -5.23 6.54
N ALA A 3 -13.50 -4.48 6.55
CA ALA A 3 -14.03 -3.84 5.34
C ALA A 3 -13.05 -2.88 4.65
N LEU A 4 -12.23 -2.16 5.42
CA LEU A 4 -11.21 -1.25 4.88
C LEU A 4 -10.06 -2.03 4.22
N LEU A 5 -9.71 -3.19 4.77
CA LEU A 5 -8.70 -4.09 4.18
C LEU A 5 -9.22 -4.69 2.88
N SER A 6 -10.46 -5.18 2.86
CA SER A 6 -11.11 -5.71 1.65
C SER A 6 -11.17 -4.67 0.53
N LEU A 7 -11.64 -3.45 0.83
CA LEU A 7 -11.66 -2.36 -0.14
C LEU A 7 -10.25 -2.03 -0.65
N ARG A 8 -9.24 -2.05 0.22
CA ARG A 8 -7.86 -1.83 -0.18
C ARG A 8 -7.38 -2.93 -1.13
N ASP A 9 -7.71 -4.20 -0.89
CA ASP A 9 -7.36 -5.31 -1.78
C ASP A 9 -8.04 -5.17 -3.16
N GLU A 10 -9.31 -4.78 -3.20
CA GLU A 10 -10.03 -4.50 -4.45
C GLU A 10 -9.38 -3.36 -5.25
N LEU A 11 -8.96 -2.28 -4.57
CA LEU A 11 -8.31 -1.15 -5.22
C LEU A 11 -6.88 -1.49 -5.70
N ASP A 12 -6.14 -2.32 -4.96
CA ASP A 12 -4.82 -2.81 -5.38
C ASP A 12 -4.93 -3.68 -6.63
N GLU A 13 -5.94 -4.55 -6.66
CA GLU A 13 -6.25 -5.39 -7.82
C GLU A 13 -6.68 -4.56 -9.03
N MET A 14 -7.52 -3.54 -8.82
CA MET A 14 -7.90 -2.61 -9.88
C MET A 14 -6.70 -1.84 -10.42
N LEU A 15 -5.79 -1.37 -9.55
CA LEU A 15 -4.54 -0.73 -9.96
C LEU A 15 -3.69 -1.67 -10.83
N ARG A 16 -3.54 -2.92 -10.40
CA ARG A 16 -2.82 -3.96 -11.15
C ARG A 16 -3.42 -4.18 -12.53
N CYS A 17 -4.74 -4.31 -12.61
CA CYS A 17 -5.48 -4.44 -13.87
C CYS A 17 -5.28 -3.24 -14.79
N ILE A 18 -5.39 -2.01 -14.29
CA ILE A 18 -5.17 -0.79 -15.09
C ILE A 18 -3.76 -0.75 -15.65
N ARG A 19 -2.76 -1.06 -14.81
CA ARG A 19 -1.35 -1.08 -15.23
C ARG A 19 -1.08 -2.13 -16.31
N ALA A 20 -1.63 -3.33 -16.15
CA ALA A 20 -1.50 -4.40 -17.14
C ALA A 20 -2.20 -4.04 -18.46
N GLY A 21 -3.47 -3.60 -18.39
CA GLY A 21 -4.27 -3.26 -19.57
C GLY A 21 -3.73 -2.06 -20.35
N ARG A 22 -3.00 -1.15 -19.70
CA ARG A 22 -2.36 0.01 -20.34
C ARG A 22 -0.86 -0.16 -20.58
N ASN A 23 -0.30 -1.36 -20.33
CA ASN A 23 1.13 -1.65 -20.45
C ASN A 23 2.02 -0.61 -19.71
N ILE A 24 1.60 -0.19 -18.51
CA ILE A 24 2.35 0.77 -17.70
C ILE A 24 3.50 0.05 -17.01
N ARG A 25 4.71 0.29 -17.52
CA ARG A 25 5.95 -0.28 -16.98
C ARG A 25 6.42 0.47 -15.73
N THR A 26 7.14 -0.21 -14.84
CA THR A 26 7.85 0.44 -13.74
C THR A 26 9.15 1.06 -14.25
N PRO A 27 9.61 2.17 -13.64
CA PRO A 27 10.87 2.78 -14.03
C PRO A 27 12.05 1.86 -13.72
N ILE A 28 13.10 1.93 -14.54
CA ILE A 28 14.39 1.31 -14.22
C ILE A 28 15.09 2.18 -13.18
N ILE A 29 15.52 1.56 -12.09
CA ILE A 29 16.24 2.21 -11.00
C ILE A 29 17.56 1.50 -10.72
N ILE A 30 18.49 2.22 -10.08
CA ILE A 30 19.75 1.67 -9.59
C ILE A 30 19.65 1.58 -8.07
N CYS A 31 19.81 0.38 -7.52
CA CYS A 31 19.86 0.18 -6.09
C CYS A 31 21.15 0.78 -5.52
N ARG A 32 21.03 1.78 -4.65
CA ARG A 32 22.19 2.43 -4.02
C ARG A 32 22.94 1.52 -3.03
N LYS A 33 22.34 0.40 -2.59
CA LYS A 33 22.99 -0.56 -1.68
C LYS A 33 23.85 -1.60 -2.42
N CYS A 34 23.34 -2.20 -3.50
CA CYS A 34 24.01 -3.31 -4.19
C CYS A 34 24.45 -3.00 -5.63
N GLY A 35 24.12 -1.82 -6.17
CA GLY A 35 24.47 -1.42 -7.55
C GLY A 35 23.62 -2.07 -8.65
N MET A 36 22.69 -2.96 -8.29
CA MET A 36 21.82 -3.63 -9.26
C MET A 36 20.93 -2.63 -10.00
N THR A 37 20.86 -2.76 -11.32
CA THR A 37 20.01 -1.96 -12.20
C THR A 37 18.85 -2.83 -12.68
N GLY A 38 17.62 -2.40 -12.41
CA GLY A 38 16.44 -3.20 -12.73
C GLY A 38 15.15 -2.40 -12.59
N PRO A 39 14.01 -2.97 -13.03
CA PRO A 39 12.71 -2.35 -12.81
C PRO A 39 12.43 -2.21 -11.32
N ALA A 40 11.90 -1.05 -10.92
CA ALA A 40 11.40 -0.86 -9.57
C ALA A 40 10.23 -1.80 -9.29
N ALA A 41 10.02 -2.12 -8.01
CA ALA A 41 8.83 -2.82 -7.55
C ALA A 41 7.56 -2.06 -8.01
N PRO A 42 6.53 -2.78 -8.49
CA PRO A 42 5.24 -2.18 -8.82
C PRO A 42 4.65 -1.43 -7.61
N PRO A 43 3.98 -0.29 -7.83
CA PRO A 43 3.30 0.40 -6.74
C PRO A 43 2.13 -0.44 -6.23
N HIS A 44 1.93 -0.41 -4.91
CA HIS A 44 0.81 -1.04 -4.21
C HIS A 44 -0.03 0.00 -3.46
N VAL A 45 -1.30 -0.31 -3.20
CA VAL A 45 -2.18 0.52 -2.41
C VAL A 45 -1.98 0.20 -0.93
N SER A 46 -1.51 1.17 -0.14
CA SER A 46 -1.48 1.05 1.33
C SER A 46 -2.84 1.40 1.94
N VAL A 47 -3.14 0.84 3.12
CA VAL A 47 -4.38 1.15 3.85
C VAL A 47 -4.46 2.64 4.21
N ARG A 48 -3.31 3.24 4.52
CA ARG A 48 -3.22 4.68 4.80
C ARG A 48 -3.55 5.53 3.57
N ALA A 49 -3.06 5.15 2.39
CA ALA A 49 -3.39 5.85 1.16
C ALA A 49 -4.90 5.81 0.87
N LEU A 50 -5.55 4.67 1.11
CA LEU A 50 -7.01 4.54 1.04
C LEU A 50 -7.71 5.50 2.02
N ILE A 51 -7.31 5.53 3.30
CA ILE A 51 -7.91 6.43 4.29
C ILE A 51 -7.81 7.91 3.86
N LEU A 52 -6.64 8.32 3.36
CA LEU A 52 -6.45 9.70 2.89
C LEU A 52 -7.30 10.00 1.65
N ALA A 53 -7.49 9.02 0.76
CA ALA A 53 -8.35 9.17 -0.40
C ALA A 53 -9.82 9.41 -0.01
N LEU A 54 -10.32 8.79 1.07
CA LEU A 54 -11.69 9.03 1.55
C LEU A 54 -11.98 10.51 1.83
N SER A 55 -11.01 11.22 2.42
CA SER A 55 -11.17 12.67 2.63
C SER A 55 -10.98 13.46 1.35
N ARG A 56 -10.05 13.05 0.48
CA ARG A 56 -9.76 13.74 -0.78
C ARG A 56 -10.96 13.74 -1.73
N PHE A 57 -11.72 12.65 -1.73
CA PHE A 57 -12.93 12.50 -2.55
C PHE A 57 -14.21 12.85 -1.80
N GLU A 58 -14.10 13.50 -0.63
CA GLU A 58 -15.25 13.95 0.17
C GLU A 58 -16.21 12.81 0.59
N ILE A 59 -15.75 11.56 0.57
CA ILE A 59 -16.48 10.36 1.03
C ILE A 59 -16.57 10.35 2.57
N ALA A 60 -15.53 10.85 3.24
CA ALA A 60 -15.51 10.99 4.69
C ALA A 60 -14.95 12.36 5.10
N SER A 61 -15.42 12.89 6.23
CA SER A 61 -14.89 14.13 6.77
C SER A 61 -13.43 13.99 7.20
N LYS A 62 -12.70 15.11 7.24
CA LYS A 62 -11.31 15.14 7.72
C LYS A 62 -11.18 14.56 9.13
N ASP A 63 -12.10 14.90 10.03
CA ASP A 63 -12.10 14.36 11.40
C ASP A 63 -12.33 12.86 11.41
N ARG A 64 -13.25 12.35 10.60
CA ARG A 64 -13.49 10.90 10.49
C ARG A 64 -12.28 10.17 9.93
N THR A 65 -11.60 10.72 8.91
CA THR A 65 -10.38 10.12 8.37
C THR A 65 -9.22 10.14 9.36
N ARG A 66 -9.09 11.18 10.19
CA ARG A 66 -8.11 11.23 11.28
C ARG A 66 -8.36 10.15 12.34
N VAL A 67 -9.63 9.90 12.68
CA VAL A 67 -10.01 8.79 13.58
C VAL A 67 -9.66 7.44 12.94
N LEU A 68 -9.99 7.22 11.68
CA LEU A 68 -9.65 5.99 10.95
C LEU A 68 -8.14 5.76 10.85
N GLU A 69 -7.33 6.81 10.66
CA GLU A 69 -5.87 6.68 10.64
C GLU A 69 -5.32 6.22 11.99
N LYS A 70 -5.87 6.74 13.11
CA LYS A 70 -5.51 6.28 14.46
C LYS A 70 -5.94 4.85 14.73
N GLU A 71 -7.18 4.50 14.38
CA GLU A 71 -7.67 3.11 14.48
C GLU A 71 -6.77 2.17 13.68
N TRP A 72 -6.33 2.59 12.49
CA TRP A 72 -5.42 1.81 11.63
C TRP A 72 -4.06 1.61 12.27
N ALA A 73 -3.45 2.66 12.82
CA ALA A 73 -2.19 2.54 13.51
C ALA A 73 -2.26 1.51 14.66
N THR A 74 -3.32 1.56 15.47
CA THR A 74 -3.55 0.61 16.56
C THR A 74 -3.77 -0.82 16.05
N TYR A 75 -4.66 -0.99 15.08
CA TYR A 75 -4.98 -2.31 14.51
C TYR A 75 -3.76 -2.95 13.84
N ARG A 76 -3.01 -2.19 13.04
CA ARG A 76 -1.79 -2.63 12.37
C ARG A 76 -0.72 -3.08 13.36
N LYS A 77 -0.49 -2.29 14.42
CA LYS A 77 0.50 -2.60 15.45
C LYS A 77 0.14 -3.89 16.18
N ASN A 78 -1.12 -4.03 16.59
CA ASN A 78 -1.58 -5.20 17.33
C ASN A 78 -1.53 -6.47 16.48
N GLY A 79 -1.85 -6.37 15.19
CA GLY A 79 -1.81 -7.50 14.25
C GLY A 79 -0.46 -7.76 13.58
N ARG A 80 0.60 -7.00 13.91
CA ARG A 80 1.92 -7.03 13.21
C ARG A 80 1.78 -6.99 11.68
N LEU A 81 0.91 -6.08 11.20
CA LEU A 81 0.58 -6.00 9.78
C LEU A 81 1.55 -5.07 9.01
N THR A 82 1.76 -5.34 7.73
CA THR A 82 2.48 -4.46 6.80
C THR A 82 1.69 -3.17 6.52
N ALA A 83 2.24 -2.25 5.72
CA ALA A 83 1.54 -1.01 5.36
C ALA A 83 0.29 -1.29 4.48
N GLU A 84 0.31 -2.41 3.77
CA GLU A 84 -0.76 -2.95 2.98
C GLU A 84 -1.81 -3.66 3.86
N GLY A 85 -1.45 -4.09 5.08
CA GLY A 85 -2.37 -4.81 5.95
C GLY A 85 -2.33 -6.33 5.80
N LYS A 86 -1.23 -6.84 5.25
CA LYS A 86 -0.90 -8.27 5.24
C LYS A 86 -0.11 -8.62 6.50
N VAL A 87 -0.13 -9.89 6.94
CA VAL A 87 0.74 -10.34 8.04
C VAL A 87 2.19 -10.23 7.58
N ALA A 88 3.03 -9.57 8.36
CA ALA A 88 4.45 -9.49 8.04
C ALA A 88 5.07 -10.88 8.12
N ALA A 89 5.51 -11.43 6.99
CA ALA A 89 6.44 -12.54 7.00
C ALA A 89 7.80 -12.02 7.49
N GLU A 90 8.44 -12.73 8.42
CA GLU A 90 9.82 -12.45 8.79
C GLU A 90 10.69 -12.70 7.55
N MET A 91 11.20 -11.65 6.94
CA MET A 91 12.11 -11.74 5.80
C MET A 91 13.35 -10.87 6.06
N PRO A 92 14.56 -11.42 5.85
CA PRO A 92 15.80 -10.74 6.16
C PRO A 92 16.05 -9.54 5.24
N GLU A 93 16.90 -8.63 5.70
CA GLU A 93 17.40 -7.45 4.98
C GLU A 93 18.28 -7.84 3.77
N ILE A 94 17.68 -8.42 2.74
CA ILE A 94 18.31 -8.59 1.43
C ILE A 94 17.64 -7.60 0.47
N CYS A 95 18.40 -7.08 -0.50
CA CYS A 95 17.84 -6.21 -1.54
C CYS A 95 16.77 -6.98 -2.33
N LEU A 96 15.51 -6.83 -1.92
CA LEU A 96 14.30 -7.31 -2.58
C LEU A 96 13.90 -6.29 -3.66
N HIS A 97 14.76 -6.14 -4.66
CA HIS A 97 14.42 -5.51 -5.94
C HIS A 97 13.74 -6.54 -6.85
#